data_AF-A0AAF3F416-F1
#
_entry.id   AF-A0AAF3F416-F1
#
_cell.length_a   1.000
_cell.length_b   1.000
_cell.length_c   1.000
_cell.angle_alpha   90.00
_cell.angle_beta   90.00
_cell.angle_gamma   90.00
#
_symmetry.space_group_name_H-M   'P 1'
#
loop_
_entity.id
_entity.type
_entity.pdbx_description
1 polymer ?
#
loop_
_entity_poly.entity_id
_entity_poly.type
_entity_poly.pdbx_seq_one_letter_code
_entity_poly.pdbx_strand_id
1 'polypeptide(L)'
;MALRQTSVCLVRTSSRIMNLGDPGSGAGKSGGSGGSIRDAGGAFGKMEAAREGEYFHKLQKKQIAEMKKHLADTIKQTEAQLQRHKEQLAELETTQKK
;
A
#
# COMPACT_ATOMS: atom_id res chain seq x y z
N MET A 1 48.41 -23.66 23.41
CA MET A 1 47.54 -23.33 22.26
C MET A 1 46.53 -22.29 22.70
N ALA A 2 46.78 -21.01 22.39
CA ALA A 2 45.91 -19.90 22.78
C ALA A 2 45.10 -19.46 21.56
N LEU A 3 43.78 -19.43 21.74
CA LEU A 3 42.77 -19.21 20.71
C LEU A 3 42.92 -17.82 20.08
N ARG A 4 42.86 -17.80 18.74
CA ARG A 4 42.95 -16.61 17.89
C ARG A 4 41.83 -15.62 18.23
N GLN A 5 42.18 -14.39 18.60
CA GLN A 5 41.26 -13.27 18.60
C GLN A 5 40.85 -12.98 17.16
N THR A 6 39.69 -13.46 16.73
CA THR A 6 39.06 -12.95 15.52
C THR A 6 38.50 -11.57 15.85
N SER A 7 39.21 -10.55 15.40
CA SER A 7 38.72 -9.20 15.20
C SER A 7 37.37 -9.27 14.48
N VAL A 8 36.27 -9.14 15.25
CA VAL A 8 34.95 -8.93 14.69
C VAL A 8 34.97 -7.51 14.14
N CYS A 9 35.18 -7.40 12.83
CA CYS A 9 34.96 -6.16 12.10
C CYS A 9 33.49 -5.78 12.30
N LEU A 10 33.25 -4.84 13.22
CA LEU A 10 31.94 -4.25 13.45
C LEU A 10 31.58 -3.48 12.18
N VAL A 11 30.92 -4.14 11.23
CA VAL A 11 30.33 -3.50 10.05
C VAL A 11 29.27 -2.54 10.58
N ARG A 12 29.68 -1.29 10.75
CA ARG A 12 28.83 -0.16 11.04
C ARG A 12 27.93 0.02 9.83
N THR A 13 26.76 -0.61 9.85
CA THR A 13 25.70 -0.34 8.89
C THR A 13 25.28 1.10 9.10
N SER A 14 25.93 2.01 8.38
CA SER A 14 25.49 3.38 8.23
C SER A 14 24.12 3.31 7.56
N SER A 15 23.08 3.40 8.39
CA SER A 15 21.72 3.68 7.95
C SER A 15 21.78 4.99 7.17
N ARG A 16 21.89 4.88 5.85
CA ARG A 16 21.69 6.01 4.95
C ARG A 16 20.27 6.50 5.19
N ILE A 17 20.13 7.56 5.99
CA ILE A 17 18.95 8.40 5.99
C ILE A 17 18.86 8.92 4.56
N MET A 18 17.96 8.31 3.78
CA MET A 18 17.63 8.79 2.44
C MET A 18 17.09 10.21 2.66
N ASN A 19 17.89 11.21 2.32
CA ASN A 19 17.45 12.60 2.31
C ASN A 19 16.48 12.73 1.12
N LEU A 20 15.21 12.34 1.31
CA LEU A 20 14.15 12.68 0.38
C LEU A 20 14.08 14.21 0.39
N GLY A 21 14.44 14.85 -0.73
CA GLY A 21 14.42 16.29 -0.85
C GLY A 21 13.03 16.86 -0.51
N ASP A 22 13.01 18.11 -0.06
CA ASP A 22 11.78 18.79 0.35
C ASP A 22 10.78 18.83 -0.83
N PRO A 23 9.55 18.28 -0.67
CA PRO A 23 8.57 18.26 -1.75
C PRO A 23 8.26 19.68 -2.24
N GLY A 24 8.46 19.92 -3.54
CA GLY A 24 8.26 21.23 -4.16
C GLY A 24 9.48 22.16 -4.14
N SER A 25 10.68 21.64 -3.85
CA SER A 25 11.94 22.40 -3.83
C SER A 25 12.59 22.65 -5.21
N GLY A 26 11.91 22.33 -6.32
CA GLY A 26 12.46 22.59 -7.66
C GLY A 26 12.96 21.35 -8.41
N ALA A 27 13.44 21.58 -9.63
CA ALA A 27 14.05 20.62 -10.57
C ALA A 27 15.38 20.04 -10.06
N GLY A 28 15.36 19.31 -8.94
CA GLY A 28 16.60 18.86 -8.31
C GLY A 28 16.41 17.79 -7.24
N LYS A 29 16.97 16.61 -7.53
CA LYS A 29 17.31 15.48 -6.63
C LYS A 29 16.22 14.52 -6.13
N SER A 30 14.90 14.74 -6.20
CA SER A 30 13.94 13.63 -5.90
C SER A 30 12.47 13.80 -6.32
N GLY A 31 12.17 14.45 -7.45
CA GLY A 31 10.80 14.45 -7.98
C GLY A 31 10.80 14.96 -9.41
N GLY A 32 10.24 14.20 -10.35
CA GLY A 32 10.20 14.57 -11.77
C GLY A 32 9.59 15.96 -11.99
N SER A 33 9.97 16.60 -13.09
CA SER A 33 9.53 17.95 -13.47
C SER A 33 7.99 18.03 -13.46
N GLY A 34 7.43 18.53 -12.36
CA GLY A 34 5.99 18.65 -12.13
C GLY A 34 5.40 19.91 -12.80
N GLY A 35 5.97 20.34 -13.92
CA GLY A 35 5.68 21.63 -14.57
C GLY A 35 6.49 22.80 -13.99
N SER A 36 6.51 23.92 -14.70
CA SER A 36 7.38 25.09 -14.41
C SER A 36 7.23 25.65 -12.99
N ILE A 37 6.07 25.50 -12.34
CA ILE A 37 5.81 26.02 -10.98
C ILE A 37 6.53 25.17 -9.92
N ARG A 38 6.48 23.83 -10.04
CA ARG A 38 7.20 22.93 -9.13
C ARG A 38 8.68 22.84 -9.47
N ASP A 39 9.03 23.06 -10.74
CA ASP A 39 10.40 23.08 -11.26
C ASP A 39 11.17 24.31 -10.79
N ALA A 40 10.51 25.49 -10.77
CA ALA A 40 11.09 26.73 -10.27
C ALA A 40 11.47 26.65 -8.79
N GLY A 41 10.70 25.91 -7.99
CA GLY A 41 10.93 25.77 -6.55
C GLY A 41 10.62 27.06 -5.79
N GLY A 42 9.67 27.01 -4.86
CA GLY A 42 9.26 28.21 -4.11
C GLY A 42 8.06 27.95 -3.21
N ALA A 43 7.54 29.00 -2.57
CA ALA A 43 6.39 28.88 -1.66
C ALA A 43 5.15 28.25 -2.35
N PHE A 44 4.89 28.64 -3.60
CA PHE A 44 3.81 28.08 -4.41
C PHE A 44 4.08 26.61 -4.79
N GLY A 45 5.30 26.26 -5.22
CA GLY A 45 5.66 24.88 -5.55
C GLY A 45 5.56 23.91 -4.35
N LYS A 46 5.90 24.37 -3.14
CA LYS A 46 5.72 23.60 -1.89
C LYS A 46 4.24 23.44 -1.53
N MET A 47 3.44 24.49 -1.67
CA MET A 47 1.99 24.45 -1.43
C MET A 47 1.29 23.49 -2.40
N GLU A 48 1.65 23.52 -3.67
CA GLU A 48 1.13 22.61 -4.69
C GLU A 48 1.50 21.17 -4.37
N ALA A 49 2.77 20.90 -4.01
CA ALA A 49 3.19 19.55 -3.64
C ALA A 49 2.44 19.00 -2.41
N ALA A 50 2.13 19.82 -1.41
CA ALA A 50 1.34 19.43 -0.25
C ALA A 50 -0.12 19.12 -0.63
N ARG A 51 -0.76 19.99 -1.43
CA ARG A 51 -2.15 19.80 -1.89
C ARG A 51 -2.31 18.56 -2.75
N GLU A 52 -1.39 18.35 -3.69
CA GLU A 52 -1.36 17.13 -4.49
C GLU A 52 -1.18 15.89 -3.61
N GLY A 53 -0.24 15.93 -2.66
CA GLY A 53 -0.02 14.84 -1.71
C GLY A 53 -1.28 14.48 -0.91
N GLU A 54 -2.00 15.49 -0.42
CA GLU A 54 -3.29 15.27 0.24
C GLU A 54 -4.32 14.63 -0.69
N TYR A 55 -4.43 15.12 -1.92
CA TYR A 55 -5.37 14.60 -2.90
C TYR A 55 -5.11 13.13 -3.21
N PHE A 56 -3.86 12.77 -3.53
CA PHE A 56 -3.48 11.39 -3.83
C PHE A 56 -3.67 10.46 -2.63
N HIS A 57 -3.34 10.93 -1.43
CA HIS A 57 -3.57 10.15 -0.21
C HIS A 57 -5.08 9.90 0.03
N LYS A 58 -5.93 10.90 -0.18
CA LYS A 58 -7.40 10.73 -0.11
C LYS A 58 -7.89 9.76 -1.20
N LEU A 59 -7.37 9.85 -2.42
CA LEU A 59 -7.73 8.96 -3.53
C LEU A 59 -7.33 7.50 -3.24
N GLN A 60 -6.11 7.26 -2.78
CA GLN A 60 -5.63 5.93 -2.39
C GLN A 60 -6.48 5.34 -1.26
N LYS A 61 -6.83 6.15 -0.25
CA LYS A 61 -7.74 5.71 0.82
C LYS A 61 -9.10 5.29 0.30
N LYS A 62 -9.67 6.05 -0.65
CA LYS A 62 -10.95 5.70 -1.29
C LYS A 62 -10.86 4.38 -2.06
N GLN A 63 -9.82 4.20 -2.88
CA GLN A 63 -9.60 2.97 -3.64
C GLN A 63 -9.49 1.75 -2.73
N ILE A 64 -8.68 1.84 -1.66
CA ILE A 64 -8.53 0.75 -0.69
C ILE A 64 -9.85 0.45 0.02
N ALA A 65 -10.64 1.48 0.38
CA ALA A 65 -11.93 1.28 1.01
C ALA A 65 -12.93 0.58 0.08
N GLU A 66 -12.94 0.93 -1.20
CA GLU A 66 -13.79 0.30 -2.21
C GLU A 66 -13.40 -1.16 -2.44
N MET A 67 -12.11 -1.46 -2.58
CA MET A 67 -11.61 -2.83 -2.68
C MET A 67 -12.01 -3.68 -1.47
N LYS A 68 -11.89 -3.14 -0.26
CA LYS A 68 -12.31 -3.82 0.98
C LYS A 68 -13.81 -4.11 1.01
N LYS A 69 -14.64 -3.16 0.57
CA LYS A 69 -16.09 -3.37 0.46
C LYS A 69 -16.42 -4.48 -0.52
N HIS A 70 -15.84 -4.45 -1.72
CA HIS A 70 -16.04 -5.47 -2.74
C HIS A 70 -15.67 -6.87 -2.23
N LEU A 71 -14.54 -7.00 -1.52
CA LEU A 71 -14.13 -8.27 -0.91
C LEU A 71 -15.13 -8.74 0.15
N ALA A 72 -15.60 -7.86 1.02
CA ALA A 72 -16.59 -8.20 2.04
C ALA A 72 -17.92 -8.65 1.42
N ASP A 73 -18.37 -8.00 0.34
CA ASP A 73 -19.60 -8.36 -0.35
C ASP A 73 -19.46 -9.70 -1.09
N THR A 74 -18.30 -9.96 -1.69
CA THR A 74 -18.00 -11.25 -2.34
C THR A 74 -18.02 -12.39 -1.32
N ILE A 75 -17.45 -12.19 -0.12
CA ILE A 75 -17.48 -13.18 0.97
C ILE A 75 -18.93 -13.50 1.34
N LYS A 76 -19.76 -12.48 1.59
CA LYS A 76 -21.19 -12.68 1.94
C LYS A 76 -21.95 -13.44 0.86
N GLN A 77 -21.73 -13.08 -0.41
CA GLN A 77 -22.37 -13.75 -1.54
C GLN A 77 -21.94 -15.22 -1.61
N THR A 78 -20.65 -15.50 -1.41
CA THR A 78 -20.10 -16.86 -1.42
C THR A 78 -20.64 -17.68 -0.27
N GLU A 79 -20.74 -17.11 0.93
CA GLU A 79 -21.34 -17.75 2.11
C GLU A 79 -22.81 -18.08 1.86
N ALA A 80 -23.58 -17.15 1.30
CA ALA A 80 -24.97 -17.37 0.94
C ALA A 80 -25.14 -18.46 -0.13
N GLN A 81 -24.27 -18.50 -1.13
CA GLN A 81 -24.24 -19.57 -2.13
C GLN A 81 -23.92 -20.93 -1.50
N LEU A 82 -22.94 -20.98 -0.60
CA LEU A 82 -22.53 -22.19 0.08
C LEU A 82 -23.65 -22.74 0.98
N GLN A 83 -24.42 -21.87 1.64
CA GLN A 83 -25.62 -22.27 2.39
C GLN A 83 -26.68 -22.89 1.48
N ARG A 84 -27.02 -22.23 0.37
CA ARG A 84 -27.99 -22.75 -0.62
C ARG A 84 -27.56 -24.10 -1.18
N HIS A 85 -26.28 -24.25 -1.52
CA HIS A 85 -25.75 -25.52 -2.02
C HIS A 85 -25.80 -26.62 -0.96
N LYS A 86 -25.56 -26.30 0.32
CA LYS A 86 -25.71 -27.28 1.42
C LYS A 86 -27.16 -27.75 1.57
N GLU A 87 -28.13 -26.85 1.49
CA GLU A 87 -29.55 -27.19 1.54
C GLU A 87 -29.95 -28.10 0.38
N GLN A 88 -29.52 -27.78 -0.84
CA GLN A 88 -29.75 -28.62 -2.02
C GLN A 88 -29.15 -30.02 -1.89
N LEU A 89 -27.92 -30.13 -1.35
CA LEU A 89 -27.30 -31.43 -1.09
C LEU A 89 -28.09 -32.25 -0.08
N ALA A 90 -28.54 -31.63 1.02
CA ALA A 90 -29.35 -32.30 2.02
C ALA A 90 -30.69 -32.79 1.43
N GLU A 91 -31.37 -31.98 0.61
CA GLU A 91 -32.59 -32.39 -0.11
C GLU A 91 -32.33 -33.58 -1.02
N LEU A 92 -31.29 -33.53 -1.86
CA LEU A 92 -30.92 -34.63 -2.75
C LEU A 92 -30.63 -35.92 -1.98
N GLU A 93 -29.91 -35.85 -0.86
CA GLU A 93 -29.67 -37.01 0.00
C GLU A 93 -30.97 -37.62 0.54
N THR A 94 -31.96 -36.80 0.90
CA THR A 94 -33.27 -37.31 1.36
C THR A 94 -34.09 -37.94 0.24
N THR A 95 -33.97 -37.43 -1.00
CA THR A 95 -34.65 -38.04 -2.15
C THR A 95 -34.04 -39.38 -2.56
N GLN A 96 -32.72 -39.56 -2.40
CA GLN A 96 -32.04 -40.82 -2.73
C GLN A 96 -32.23 -41.92 -1.67
N LYS A 97 -32.60 -41.56 -0.44
CA LYS A 97 -32.89 -42.50 0.65
C LYS A 97 -34.33 -43.02 0.65
N LYS A 98 -35.19 -42.47 -0.21
CA LYS A 98 -36.57 -42.95 -0.45
C LYS A 98 -36.58 -43.95 -1.60
#